data_AF-A0A5B6VSF6-F1
#
_entry.id   AF-A0A5B6VSF6-F1
#
_cell.length_a   1.000
_cell.length_b   1.000
_cell.length_c   1.000
_cell.angle_alpha   90.00
_cell.angle_beta   90.00
_cell.angle_gamma   90.00
#
_symmetry.space_group_name_H-M   'P 1'
#
loop_
_entity.id
_entity.type
_entity.pdbx_description
1 polymer ?
#
loop_
_entity_poly.entity_id
_entity_poly.type
_entity_poly.pdbx_seq_one_letter_code
_entity_poly.pdbx_strand_id
1 'polypeptide(L)'
;MASSSGDDEFVVLVCSDPNNQIKTDISNEEIVISTTDFSNWDYPSTLSFSTFKIQAHRNRLIEESSFFRGLLGGSFSESCLDYISIQWQLETFLNVVRCIFGFRLDITSKNFIPLFQAALYFGVEMLLMQLKSWLSEASLSKDPGLFQIQLEDLIDIWDFGLELDNGFVQEICASYLARNFVCAKLPFNRAMWAMSNKIFKDMPYELLLLCIKHPHLTIDSEKHLSDALLIWLHSNTEQLERSSKTECEFFEILKQIRISLLPLWFAAGKRSSNSFSELANESVDSIFKLMKVTPKGSMNVLGDGDLSHLRIRLTKYSKKVDLSGCPQITPVILLLSFLPNNHNSFLALRKTIKESASNFEQADGTKCQITQSLLPTLSFEAVLEVDISGCLKLPLEDAIDYFSNSFPFLRRVKAAYLLNFKMTTLYRLIQKCSLVSEVDITVDLNPLISSQLSVISSSSAVISMAPNRAYFVGDKFSMTSLYHLGPSLSNITKLTLEGRSDVCGEMFFLFFL
;
A
#
# COMPACT_ATOMS: atom_id res chain seq x y z
N MET A 1 -57.66 27.21 34.41
CA MET A 1 -57.20 28.60 34.21
C MET A 1 -55.70 28.60 34.33
N ALA A 2 -55.05 29.28 33.39
CA ALA A 2 -53.66 29.11 33.00
C ALA A 2 -52.65 29.72 33.99
N SER A 3 -51.54 29.00 34.17
CA SER A 3 -50.19 29.58 34.19
C SER A 3 -49.29 28.65 33.37
N SER A 4 -49.38 28.79 32.04
CA SER A 4 -48.34 28.36 31.12
C SER A 4 -47.14 29.28 31.34
N SER A 5 -46.14 28.78 32.07
CA SER A 5 -44.79 29.35 32.07
C SER A 5 -43.98 28.57 31.06
N GLY A 6 -43.49 29.24 30.02
CA GLY A 6 -42.68 28.67 28.92
C GLY A 6 -41.26 28.25 29.33
N ASP A 7 -41.04 27.86 30.59
CA ASP A 7 -39.74 27.47 31.14
C ASP A 7 -39.48 25.95 31.08
N ASP A 8 -40.52 25.13 30.87
CA ASP A 8 -40.40 23.66 30.75
C ASP A 8 -39.73 23.18 29.44
N GLU A 9 -39.44 24.09 28.50
CA GLU A 9 -38.90 23.73 27.19
C GLU A 9 -37.38 23.50 27.21
N PHE A 10 -36.69 24.13 28.15
CA PHE A 10 -35.23 24.16 28.20
C PHE A 10 -34.67 23.42 29.42
N VAL A 11 -33.44 22.94 29.29
CA VAL A 11 -32.65 22.37 30.37
C VAL A 11 -31.23 22.91 30.28
N VAL A 12 -30.62 23.17 31.43
CA VAL A 12 -29.23 23.61 31.52
C VAL A 12 -28.34 22.39 31.75
N LEU A 13 -27.50 22.06 30.77
CA LEU A 13 -26.49 21.03 30.87
C LEU A 13 -25.22 21.65 31.40
N VAL A 14 -24.68 21.13 32.50
CA VAL A 14 -23.42 21.61 33.05
C VAL A 14 -22.35 20.56 32.96
N CYS A 15 -21.37 20.84 32.10
CA CYS A 15 -20.26 19.98 31.85
C CYS A 15 -19.02 20.48 32.59
N SER A 16 -18.41 19.60 33.38
CA SER A 16 -17.14 19.85 34.07
C SER A 16 -16.12 18.79 33.67
N ASP A 17 -14.89 19.21 33.36
CA ASP A 17 -13.83 18.27 32.95
C ASP A 17 -13.27 17.51 34.18
N PRO A 18 -13.33 16.16 34.19
CA PRO A 18 -12.82 15.37 35.31
C PRO A 18 -11.31 15.48 35.52
N ASN A 19 -10.53 15.86 34.50
CA ASN A 19 -9.07 15.94 34.57
C ASN A 19 -8.53 17.29 35.08
N ASN A 20 -9.38 18.31 35.20
CA ASN A 20 -8.99 19.66 35.63
C ASN A 20 -9.05 19.87 37.16
N GLN A 21 -9.02 18.80 37.96
CA GLN A 21 -9.19 18.89 39.42
C GLN A 21 -8.00 19.49 40.19
N ILE A 22 -6.95 20.00 39.52
CA ILE A 22 -5.79 20.60 40.19
C ILE A 22 -5.49 22.01 39.64
N LYS A 23 -6.15 23.01 40.20
CA LYS A 23 -5.53 24.18 40.83
C LYS A 23 -6.58 25.05 41.52
N THR A 24 -6.42 25.11 42.83
CA THR A 24 -7.05 26.01 43.78
C THR A 24 -6.94 27.47 43.35
N ASP A 25 -8.02 28.23 43.59
CA ASP A 25 -8.09 29.68 43.80
C ASP A 25 -7.65 30.63 42.68
N ILE A 26 -8.26 30.57 41.50
CA ILE A 26 -8.45 31.77 40.64
C ILE A 26 -9.81 31.64 39.94
N SER A 27 -10.72 32.58 40.19
CA SER A 27 -12.04 32.80 39.57
C SER A 27 -12.67 31.62 38.81
N ASN A 28 -13.81 31.11 39.31
CA ASN A 28 -14.75 30.28 38.55
C ASN A 28 -15.19 31.02 37.28
N GLU A 29 -14.40 30.93 36.22
CA GLU A 29 -14.77 31.32 34.89
C GLU A 29 -15.76 30.24 34.42
N GLU A 30 -17.05 30.55 34.57
CA GLU A 30 -18.17 29.82 33.99
C GLU A 30 -18.63 30.57 32.73
N ILE A 31 -18.89 29.85 31.64
CA ILE A 31 -19.54 30.43 30.46
C ILE A 31 -20.90 29.76 30.23
N VAL A 32 -21.91 30.59 29.99
CA VAL A 32 -23.27 30.16 29.62
C VAL A 32 -23.38 30.31 28.12
N ILE A 33 -23.65 29.20 27.43
CA ILE A 33 -23.77 29.15 25.98
C ILE A 33 -25.15 28.58 25.63
N SER A 34 -25.87 29.24 24.72
CA SER A 34 -27.16 28.75 24.23
C SER A 34 -26.98 27.90 22.97
N THR A 35 -27.78 26.84 22.85
CA THR A 35 -27.93 26.07 21.60
C THR A 35 -28.64 26.84 20.49
N THR A 36 -29.15 28.05 20.74
CA THR A 36 -29.74 28.91 19.70
C THR A 36 -28.70 29.65 18.86
N ASP A 37 -27.46 29.80 19.36
CA ASP A 37 -26.40 30.63 18.75
C ASP A 37 -25.12 29.83 18.43
N PHE A 38 -25.27 28.59 17.93
CA PHE A 38 -24.14 27.72 17.57
C PHE A 38 -23.16 28.34 16.55
N SER A 39 -23.60 29.30 15.75
CA SER A 39 -22.75 30.01 14.78
C SER A 39 -21.70 30.91 15.42
N ASN A 40 -21.86 31.26 16.70
CA ASN A 40 -20.99 32.20 17.42
C ASN A 40 -20.03 31.50 18.40
N TRP A 41 -19.97 30.17 18.39
CA TRP A 41 -19.09 29.39 19.27
C TRP A 41 -17.64 29.47 18.78
N ASP A 42 -16.86 30.37 19.39
CA ASP A 42 -15.43 30.52 19.11
C ASP A 42 -14.58 29.60 20.02
N TYR A 43 -14.32 28.37 19.56
CA TYR A 43 -13.65 27.28 20.31
C TYR A 43 -12.42 27.69 21.14
N PRO A 44 -11.46 28.49 20.62
CA PRO A 44 -10.25 28.83 21.36
C PRO A 44 -10.52 29.67 22.61
N SER A 45 -11.57 30.50 22.59
CA SER A 45 -11.96 31.36 23.71
C SER A 45 -12.88 30.64 24.68
N THR A 46 -13.67 29.67 24.21
CA THR A 46 -14.55 28.88 25.08
C THR A 46 -13.77 27.81 25.86
N LEU A 47 -12.79 27.13 25.25
CA LEU A 47 -12.08 26.00 25.88
C LEU A 47 -11.13 26.41 27.04
N SER A 48 -10.99 27.70 27.37
CA SER A 48 -10.22 28.17 28.54
C SER A 48 -10.96 28.01 29.86
N PHE A 49 -12.27 27.73 29.83
CA PHE A 49 -13.13 27.65 31.01
C PHE A 49 -13.16 26.22 31.58
N SER A 50 -13.22 26.10 32.91
CA SER A 50 -13.22 24.79 33.60
C SER A 50 -14.60 24.12 33.62
N THR A 51 -15.67 24.89 33.41
CA THR A 51 -17.06 24.42 33.43
C THR A 51 -17.90 25.16 32.39
N PHE A 52 -18.72 24.42 31.64
CA PHE A 52 -19.68 24.95 30.66
C PHE A 52 -21.11 24.75 31.09
N LYS A 53 -21.92 25.80 30.99
CA LYS A 53 -23.38 25.71 31.14
C LYS A 53 -24.02 25.89 29.77
N ILE A 54 -24.68 24.86 29.27
CA ILE A 54 -25.30 24.84 27.94
C ILE A 54 -26.81 24.83 28.12
N GLN A 55 -27.49 25.88 27.69
CA GLN A 55 -28.95 25.89 27.66
C GLN A 55 -29.42 25.20 26.37
N ALA A 56 -30.14 24.08 26.51
CA ALA A 56 -30.54 23.23 25.40
C ALA A 56 -32.04 22.90 25.44
N HIS A 57 -32.66 22.72 24.26
CA HIS A 57 -34.05 22.29 24.16
C HIS A 57 -34.22 20.82 24.58
N ARG A 58 -35.14 20.55 25.51
CA ARG A 58 -35.38 19.21 26.06
C ARG A 58 -35.82 18.21 24.99
N ASN A 59 -36.77 18.60 24.14
CA ASN A 59 -37.34 17.72 23.10
C ASN A 59 -36.26 17.20 22.15
N ARG A 60 -35.34 18.06 21.72
CA ARG A 60 -34.27 17.69 20.79
C ARG A 60 -33.29 16.69 21.43
N LEU A 61 -32.94 16.89 22.70
CA LEU A 61 -32.09 15.96 23.44
C LEU A 61 -32.76 14.58 23.57
N ILE A 62 -34.05 14.54 23.91
CA ILE A 62 -34.83 13.29 24.06
C ILE A 62 -34.99 12.54 22.72
N GLU A 63 -35.16 13.28 21.63
CA GLU A 63 -35.32 12.71 20.30
C GLU A 63 -34.04 12.02 19.82
N GLU A 64 -32.89 12.70 19.94
CA GLU A 64 -31.64 12.32 19.28
C GLU A 64 -30.63 11.57 20.17
N SER A 65 -30.89 11.46 21.47
CA SER A 65 -30.03 10.75 22.44
C SER A 65 -30.85 9.82 23.33
N SER A 66 -30.48 8.54 23.35
CA SER A 66 -31.12 7.57 24.24
C SER A 66 -30.80 7.83 25.72
N PHE A 67 -29.62 8.38 26.03
CA PHE A 67 -29.24 8.81 27.37
C PHE A 67 -30.18 9.89 27.90
N PHE A 68 -30.36 10.99 27.14
CA PHE A 68 -31.25 12.07 27.56
C PHE A 68 -32.72 11.65 27.51
N ARG A 69 -33.12 10.76 26.59
CA ARG A 69 -34.44 10.15 26.63
C ARG A 69 -34.70 9.37 27.92
N GLY A 70 -33.72 8.62 28.40
CA GLY A 70 -33.82 7.91 29.67
C GLY A 70 -33.96 8.88 30.84
N LEU A 71 -33.12 9.91 30.88
CA LEU A 71 -33.05 10.86 31.99
C LEU A 71 -34.25 11.83 32.05
N LEU A 72 -34.62 12.40 30.91
CA LEU A 72 -35.63 13.46 30.79
C LEU A 72 -37.02 12.94 30.34
N GLY A 73 -37.13 11.66 30.00
CA GLY A 73 -38.38 11.06 29.49
C GLY A 73 -39.47 10.79 30.53
N GLY A 74 -39.31 11.23 31.78
CA GLY A 74 -40.31 11.06 32.86
C GLY A 74 -40.18 9.77 33.68
N SER A 75 -39.19 8.93 33.38
CA SER A 75 -39.01 7.62 34.03
C SER A 75 -38.27 7.68 35.38
N PHE A 76 -37.58 8.79 35.66
CA PHE A 76 -36.75 8.98 36.85
C PHE A 76 -36.98 10.37 37.48
N SER A 77 -36.58 10.54 38.74
CA SER A 77 -36.68 11.82 39.48
C SER A 77 -36.00 12.99 38.76
N GLU A 78 -34.98 12.68 37.98
CA GLU A 78 -34.14 13.59 37.21
C GLU A 78 -34.89 14.24 36.05
N SER A 79 -36.05 13.71 35.66
CA SER A 79 -36.88 14.25 34.59
C SER A 79 -37.48 15.63 34.90
N CYS A 80 -37.63 15.94 36.19
CA CYS A 80 -38.12 17.23 36.67
C CYS A 80 -36.98 18.24 36.94
N LEU A 81 -35.72 17.89 36.66
CA LEU A 81 -34.60 18.79 36.89
C LEU A 81 -34.43 19.78 35.73
N ASP A 82 -34.30 21.05 36.08
CA ASP A 82 -33.95 22.11 35.13
C ASP A 82 -32.44 22.17 34.84
N TYR A 83 -31.67 21.35 35.55
CA TYR A 83 -30.22 21.31 35.51
C TYR A 83 -29.70 19.88 35.54
N ILE A 84 -28.78 19.55 34.64
CA ILE A 84 -28.10 18.23 34.60
C ILE A 84 -26.60 18.44 34.71
N SER A 85 -25.95 17.78 35.67
CA SER A 85 -24.49 17.77 35.78
C SER A 85 -23.89 16.60 35.00
N ILE A 86 -22.89 16.87 34.17
CA ILE A 86 -22.19 15.90 33.33
C ILE A 86 -20.69 16.03 33.55
N GLN A 87 -20.02 14.93 33.87
CA GLN A 87 -18.55 14.90 33.97
C GLN A 87 -17.99 14.27 32.71
N TRP A 88 -17.42 15.08 31.82
CA TRP A 88 -16.86 14.61 30.55
C TRP A 88 -15.80 15.56 30.02
N GLN A 89 -14.97 15.09 29.09
CA GLN A 89 -14.03 15.96 28.39
C GLN A 89 -14.79 17.00 27.58
N LEU A 90 -14.45 18.26 27.84
CA LEU A 90 -15.29 19.40 27.51
C LEU A 90 -15.53 19.56 26.01
N GLU A 91 -14.47 19.46 25.20
CA GLU A 91 -14.53 19.60 23.74
C GLU A 91 -15.36 18.47 23.10
N THR A 92 -15.14 17.22 23.53
CA THR A 92 -15.90 16.07 23.06
C THR A 92 -17.38 16.23 23.37
N PHE A 93 -17.73 16.66 24.59
CA PHE A 93 -19.13 16.85 24.96
C PHE A 93 -19.80 17.95 24.13
N LEU A 94 -19.12 19.09 23.92
CA LEU A 94 -19.63 20.13 23.02
C LEU A 94 -19.90 19.60 21.61
N ASN A 95 -18.99 18.78 21.07
CA ASN A 95 -19.16 18.17 19.75
C ASN A 95 -20.35 17.21 19.70
N VAL A 96 -20.60 16.45 20.77
CA VAL A 96 -21.81 15.61 20.89
C VAL A 96 -23.08 16.46 20.86
N VAL A 97 -23.13 17.53 21.66
CA VAL A 97 -24.29 18.45 21.68
C VAL A 97 -24.50 19.07 20.30
N ARG A 98 -23.44 19.56 19.64
CA ARG A 98 -23.52 20.08 18.27
C ARG A 98 -24.11 19.07 17.30
N CYS A 99 -23.71 17.80 17.40
CA CYS A 99 -24.25 16.73 16.56
C CYS A 99 -25.76 16.52 16.79
N ILE A 100 -26.22 16.48 18.04
CA ILE A 100 -27.65 16.38 18.39
C ILE A 100 -28.47 17.50 17.74
N PHE A 101 -27.93 18.71 17.70
CA PHE A 101 -28.58 19.87 17.08
C PHE A 101 -28.32 20.00 15.58
N GLY A 102 -27.76 18.97 14.93
CA GLY A 102 -27.67 18.88 13.46
C GLY A 102 -26.46 19.55 12.83
N PHE A 103 -25.44 19.94 13.61
CA PHE A 103 -24.22 20.53 13.08
C PHE A 103 -23.25 19.46 12.58
N ARG A 104 -22.53 19.78 11.50
CA ARG A 104 -21.42 18.95 11.01
C ARG A 104 -20.22 19.08 11.93
N LEU A 105 -19.57 17.95 12.19
CA LEU A 105 -18.35 17.87 12.96
C LEU A 105 -17.14 17.71 12.03
N ASP A 106 -16.03 18.33 12.41
CA ASP A 106 -14.73 18.07 11.80
C ASP A 106 -14.09 16.87 12.48
N ILE A 107 -14.28 15.68 11.91
CA ILE A 107 -13.74 14.44 12.45
C ILE A 107 -12.30 14.28 11.96
N THR A 108 -11.41 13.98 12.90
CA THR A 108 -9.98 13.74 12.67
C THR A 108 -9.57 12.44 13.38
N SER A 109 -8.40 11.90 13.04
CA SER A 109 -7.88 10.69 13.72
C SER A 109 -7.74 10.86 15.23
N LYS A 110 -7.44 12.08 15.69
CA LYS A 110 -7.24 12.42 17.11
C LYS A 110 -8.53 12.51 17.91
N ASN A 111 -9.61 13.01 17.31
CA ASN A 111 -10.89 13.15 18.01
C ASN A 111 -11.82 11.95 17.78
N PHE A 112 -11.46 11.01 16.90
CA PHE A 112 -12.27 9.85 16.59
C PHE A 112 -12.62 9.02 17.82
N ILE A 113 -11.62 8.59 18.60
CA ILE A 113 -11.85 7.73 19.78
C ILE A 113 -12.70 8.45 20.84
N PRO A 114 -12.35 9.67 21.29
CA PRO A 114 -13.18 10.40 22.26
C PRO A 114 -14.62 10.59 21.80
N LEU A 115 -14.83 10.96 20.53
CA LEU A 115 -16.17 11.14 19.97
C LEU A 115 -16.95 9.83 19.89
N PHE A 116 -16.29 8.72 19.55
CA PHE A 116 -16.94 7.41 19.47
C PHE A 116 -17.38 6.92 20.85
N GLN A 117 -16.51 7.04 21.86
CA GLN A 117 -16.85 6.73 23.25
C GLN A 117 -18.03 7.57 23.75
N ALA A 118 -18.00 8.87 23.48
CA ALA A 118 -19.08 9.77 23.88
C ALA A 118 -20.39 9.46 23.13
N ALA A 119 -20.32 9.13 21.84
CA ALA A 119 -21.48 8.74 21.06
C ALA A 119 -22.15 7.46 21.58
N LEU A 120 -21.36 6.47 22.00
CA LEU A 120 -21.86 5.27 22.67
C LEU A 120 -22.47 5.59 24.04
N TYR A 121 -21.77 6.39 24.86
CA TYR A 121 -22.22 6.74 26.21
C TYR A 121 -23.53 7.53 26.20
N PHE A 122 -23.59 8.60 25.40
CA PHE A 122 -24.79 9.44 25.26
C PHE A 122 -25.83 8.82 24.31
N GLY A 123 -25.53 7.70 23.66
CA GLY A 123 -26.44 7.00 22.76
C GLY A 123 -26.92 7.87 21.59
N VAL A 124 -25.98 8.54 20.92
CA VAL A 124 -26.23 9.43 19.78
C VAL A 124 -25.92 8.68 18.47
N GLU A 125 -26.93 8.03 17.91
CA GLU A 125 -26.80 7.17 16.73
C GLU A 125 -26.28 7.93 15.49
N MET A 126 -26.72 9.18 15.32
CA MET A 126 -26.29 10.02 14.19
C MET A 126 -24.77 10.27 14.20
N LEU A 127 -24.19 10.45 15.40
CA LEU A 127 -22.75 10.64 15.56
C LEU A 127 -21.97 9.36 15.24
N LEU A 128 -22.47 8.19 15.68
CA LEU A 128 -21.87 6.90 15.33
C LEU A 128 -21.87 6.67 13.81
N MET A 129 -22.96 7.02 13.13
CA MET A 129 -23.01 6.94 11.66
C MET A 129 -22.00 7.86 10.99
N GLN A 130 -21.86 9.10 11.46
CA GLN A 130 -20.88 10.06 10.93
C GLN A 130 -19.44 9.55 11.12
N LEU A 131 -19.11 9.02 12.31
CA LEU A 131 -17.79 8.46 12.60
C LEU A 131 -17.48 7.24 11.72
N LYS A 132 -18.42 6.32 11.54
CA LYS A 132 -18.27 5.16 10.65
C LYS A 132 -18.11 5.57 9.18
N SER A 133 -18.86 6.59 8.73
CA SER A 133 -18.72 7.15 7.38
C SER A 133 -17.33 7.75 7.19
N TRP A 134 -16.89 8.57 8.14
CA TRP A 134 -15.57 9.19 8.10
C TRP A 134 -14.45 8.14 8.02
N LEU A 135 -14.49 7.10 8.85
CA LEU A 135 -13.46 6.05 8.84
C LEU A 135 -13.46 5.28 7.50
N SER A 136 -14.64 5.04 6.93
CA SER A 136 -14.79 4.41 5.60
C SER A 136 -14.22 5.29 4.48
N GLU A 137 -14.53 6.59 4.52
CA GLU A 137 -14.05 7.59 3.56
C GLU A 137 -12.53 7.76 3.64
N ALA A 138 -11.99 7.85 4.86
CA ALA A 138 -10.55 7.89 5.11
C ALA A 138 -9.85 6.63 4.56
N SER A 139 -10.49 5.46 4.63
CA SER A 139 -10.01 4.21 4.05
C SER A 139 -10.05 4.16 2.51
N LEU A 140 -11.06 4.80 1.91
CA LEU A 140 -11.33 4.77 0.47
C LEU A 140 -10.65 5.89 -0.32
N SER A 141 -10.18 6.94 0.34
CA SER A 141 -9.56 8.09 -0.31
C SER A 141 -8.37 7.66 -1.17
N LYS A 142 -8.41 8.04 -2.45
CA LYS A 142 -7.26 7.94 -3.38
C LYS A 142 -6.28 9.11 -3.21
N ASP A 143 -6.71 10.17 -2.53
CA ASP A 143 -5.92 11.37 -2.34
C ASP A 143 -5.15 11.28 -1.01
N PRO A 144 -3.81 11.13 -1.05
CA PRO A 144 -2.98 11.03 0.15
C PRO A 144 -2.97 12.33 0.98
N GLY A 145 -3.52 13.44 0.49
CA GLY A 145 -3.55 14.73 1.19
C GLY A 145 -4.76 14.99 2.09
N LEU A 146 -5.91 14.34 1.84
CA LEU A 146 -7.18 14.72 2.50
C LEU A 146 -7.45 13.98 3.82
N PHE A 147 -7.03 12.73 3.94
CA PHE A 147 -7.33 11.89 5.11
C PHE A 147 -6.15 10.96 5.44
N GLN A 148 -5.05 11.53 5.97
CA GLN A 148 -3.91 10.73 6.40
C GLN A 148 -4.01 10.43 7.90
N ILE A 149 -4.52 9.24 8.23
CA ILE A 149 -4.41 8.66 9.57
C ILE A 149 -2.94 8.27 9.79
N GLN A 150 -2.32 8.79 10.86
CA GLN A 150 -0.97 8.38 11.25
C GLN A 150 -0.98 6.93 11.75
N LEU A 151 0.17 6.26 11.71
CA LEU A 151 0.24 4.86 12.14
C LEU A 151 -0.08 4.69 13.63
N GLU A 152 0.33 5.66 14.45
CA GLU A 152 0.00 5.78 15.88
C GLU A 152 -1.50 5.76 16.09
N ASP A 153 -2.19 6.77 15.55
CA ASP A 153 -3.64 6.89 15.66
C ASP A 153 -4.36 5.64 15.11
N LEU A 154 -3.83 5.00 14.06
CA LEU A 154 -4.42 3.79 13.48
C LEU A 154 -4.35 2.60 14.44
N ILE A 155 -3.23 2.45 15.17
CA ILE A 155 -3.07 1.41 16.20
C ILE A 155 -4.05 1.68 17.35
N ASP A 156 -4.12 2.94 17.82
CA ASP A 156 -5.06 3.32 18.89
C ASP A 156 -6.52 3.06 18.49
N ILE A 157 -6.90 3.39 17.25
CA ILE A 157 -8.26 3.14 16.73
C ILE A 157 -8.53 1.64 16.61
N TRP A 158 -7.53 0.85 16.19
CA TRP A 158 -7.63 -0.60 16.11
C TRP A 158 -7.83 -1.23 17.50
N ASP A 159 -7.01 -0.84 18.48
CA ASP A 159 -7.10 -1.33 19.86
C ASP A 159 -8.45 -0.97 20.49
N PHE A 160 -8.92 0.26 20.27
CA PHE A 160 -10.26 0.67 20.65
C PHE A 160 -11.37 -0.19 19.99
N GLY A 161 -11.20 -0.53 18.71
CA GLY A 161 -12.10 -1.44 17.99
C GLY A 161 -12.11 -2.86 18.56
N LEU A 162 -10.98 -3.34 19.09
CA LEU A 162 -10.88 -4.62 19.80
C LEU A 162 -11.63 -4.59 21.14
N GLU A 163 -11.46 -3.53 21.94
CA GLU A 163 -12.15 -3.39 23.23
C GLU A 163 -13.67 -3.43 23.11
N LEU A 164 -14.21 -2.91 21.99
CA LEU A 164 -15.64 -2.87 21.71
C LEU A 164 -16.21 -4.10 20.98
N ASP A 165 -15.37 -5.11 20.68
CA ASP A 165 -15.71 -6.22 19.78
C ASP A 165 -16.32 -5.74 18.44
N ASN A 166 -15.79 -4.63 17.94
CA ASN A 166 -16.32 -3.96 16.76
C ASN A 166 -15.52 -4.37 15.51
N GLY A 167 -15.89 -5.52 14.95
CA GLY A 167 -15.26 -6.07 13.75
C GLY A 167 -15.23 -5.14 12.54
N PHE A 168 -16.15 -4.16 12.46
CA PHE A 168 -16.15 -3.15 11.39
C PHE A 168 -14.93 -2.23 11.48
N VAL A 169 -14.59 -1.73 12.67
CA VAL A 169 -13.43 -0.83 12.86
C VAL A 169 -12.15 -1.59 12.51
N GLN A 170 -12.07 -2.84 12.95
CA GLN A 170 -10.95 -3.73 12.67
C GLN A 170 -10.74 -3.91 11.16
N GLU A 171 -11.79 -4.33 10.44
CA GLU A 171 -11.70 -4.55 8.99
C GLU A 171 -11.25 -3.30 8.23
N ILE A 172 -11.78 -2.13 8.61
CA ILE A 172 -11.43 -0.86 7.96
C ILE A 172 -9.99 -0.45 8.25
N CYS A 173 -9.50 -0.61 9.48
CA CYS A 173 -8.11 -0.34 9.85
C CYS A 173 -7.14 -1.25 9.09
N ALA A 174 -7.43 -2.56 9.03
CA ALA A 174 -6.64 -3.51 8.24
C ALA A 174 -6.65 -3.17 6.75
N SER A 175 -7.81 -2.76 6.20
CA SER A 175 -7.93 -2.33 4.81
C SER A 175 -7.13 -1.07 4.51
N TYR A 176 -7.17 -0.08 5.41
CA TYR A 176 -6.41 1.17 5.28
C TYR A 176 -4.90 0.88 5.32
N LEU A 177 -4.45 0.07 6.28
CA LEU A 177 -3.04 -0.32 6.39
C LEU A 177 -2.57 -1.09 5.15
N ALA A 178 -3.36 -2.04 4.66
CA ALA A 178 -3.03 -2.83 3.48
C ALA A 178 -2.82 -1.97 2.23
N ARG A 179 -3.66 -0.94 2.03
CA ARG A 179 -3.57 -0.01 0.90
C ARG A 179 -2.37 0.94 1.02
N ASN A 180 -1.99 1.29 2.25
CA ASN A 180 -0.95 2.28 2.55
C ASN A 180 0.35 1.68 3.07
N PHE A 181 0.53 0.35 2.96
CA PHE A 181 1.68 -0.36 3.53
C PHE A 181 3.02 0.18 3.00
N VAL A 182 3.08 0.60 1.73
CA VAL A 182 4.20 1.32 1.12
C VAL A 182 3.93 2.83 1.07
N CYS A 183 4.85 3.67 1.58
CA CYS A 183 4.69 5.12 1.52
C CYS A 183 5.08 5.65 0.15
N ALA A 184 4.18 6.40 -0.47
CA ALA A 184 4.49 7.22 -1.62
C ALA A 184 4.82 8.67 -1.24
N LYS A 185 5.53 8.94 -0.14
CA LYS A 185 5.72 10.34 0.30
C LYS A 185 6.63 11.17 -0.60
N LEU A 186 7.53 10.62 -1.41
CA LEU A 186 8.34 11.42 -2.36
C LEU A 186 8.72 10.66 -3.64
N PRO A 187 8.89 11.33 -4.80
CA PRO A 187 9.32 10.70 -6.04
C PRO A 187 10.78 10.21 -6.04
N PHE A 188 11.61 10.67 -5.09
CA PHE A 188 13.06 10.40 -5.05
C PHE A 188 13.55 9.57 -3.86
N ASN A 189 12.72 9.34 -2.83
CA ASN A 189 13.07 8.45 -1.71
C ASN A 189 11.79 7.89 -1.09
N ARG A 190 11.36 6.70 -1.56
CA ARG A 190 10.21 5.97 -0.99
C ARG A 190 10.76 4.87 -0.09
N ALA A 191 10.67 5.09 1.21
CA ALA A 191 10.73 4.02 2.20
C ALA A 191 9.30 3.54 2.48
N MET A 192 9.12 2.26 2.79
CA MET A 192 7.80 1.74 3.19
C MET A 192 7.26 2.54 4.37
N TRP A 193 5.99 2.96 4.35
CA TRP A 193 5.43 3.91 5.34
C TRP A 193 5.52 3.33 6.74
N ALA A 194 5.09 2.08 6.85
CA ALA A 194 5.29 1.21 7.98
C ALA A 194 6.75 1.20 8.44
N MET A 195 7.70 0.72 7.63
CA MET A 195 9.10 0.58 8.07
C MET A 195 9.83 1.89 8.32
N SER A 196 9.38 3.01 7.73
CA SER A 196 9.91 4.34 7.97
C SER A 196 9.41 4.93 9.29
N ASN A 197 8.32 4.39 9.84
CA ASN A 197 7.79 4.77 11.13
C ASN A 197 8.47 3.95 12.24
N LYS A 198 9.01 4.63 13.24
CA LYS A 198 9.62 4.01 14.42
C LYS A 198 8.64 3.12 15.18
N ILE A 199 7.34 3.29 14.98
CA ILE A 199 6.27 2.65 15.76
C ILE A 199 5.76 1.38 15.07
N PHE A 200 6.22 1.08 13.86
CA PHE A 200 5.84 -0.15 13.18
C PHE A 200 6.25 -1.42 13.93
N LYS A 201 7.35 -1.37 14.69
CA LYS A 201 7.75 -2.46 15.59
C LYS A 201 6.72 -2.74 16.69
N ASP A 202 5.91 -1.75 17.07
CA ASP A 202 4.89 -1.84 18.12
C ASP A 202 3.52 -2.25 17.55
N MET A 203 3.45 -2.63 16.27
CA MET A 203 2.20 -3.02 15.62
C MET A 203 1.63 -4.33 16.18
N PRO A 204 0.32 -4.39 16.48
CA PRO A 204 -0.33 -5.63 16.92
C PRO A 204 -0.23 -6.74 15.86
N TYR A 205 0.01 -7.98 16.32
CA TYR A 205 0.15 -9.16 15.44
C TYR A 205 -1.10 -9.40 14.59
N GLU A 206 -2.28 -9.34 15.22
CA GLU A 206 -3.56 -9.59 14.58
C GLU A 206 -3.87 -8.55 13.48
N LEU A 207 -3.56 -7.26 13.73
CA LEU A 207 -3.68 -6.20 12.74
C LEU A 207 -2.75 -6.45 11.54
N LEU A 208 -1.48 -6.77 11.80
CA LEU A 208 -0.50 -7.04 10.76
C LEU A 208 -0.89 -8.27 9.92
N LEU A 209 -1.36 -9.33 10.55
CA LEU A 209 -1.82 -10.55 9.89
C LEU A 209 -3.03 -10.28 8.99
N LEU A 210 -4.03 -9.54 9.47
CA LEU A 210 -5.20 -9.15 8.69
C LEU A 210 -4.82 -8.26 7.50
N CYS A 211 -3.93 -7.29 7.72
CA CYS A 211 -3.38 -6.45 6.67
C CYS A 211 -2.72 -7.27 5.55
N ILE A 212 -1.89 -8.26 5.90
CA ILE A 212 -1.14 -9.06 4.92
C ILE A 212 -2.05 -9.99 4.12
N LYS A 213 -3.08 -10.53 4.77
CA LYS A 213 -4.10 -11.37 4.13
C LYS A 213 -5.09 -10.55 3.28
N HIS A 214 -5.14 -9.24 3.47
CA HIS A 214 -6.08 -8.36 2.79
C HIS A 214 -5.83 -8.33 1.26
N PRO A 215 -6.88 -8.44 0.42
CA PRO A 215 -6.74 -8.51 -1.04
C PRO A 215 -6.21 -7.21 -1.68
N HIS A 216 -6.24 -6.10 -0.96
CA HIS A 216 -5.68 -4.82 -1.41
C HIS A 216 -4.31 -4.48 -0.80
N LEU A 217 -3.61 -5.48 -0.25
CA LEU A 217 -2.22 -5.31 0.18
C LEU A 217 -1.37 -4.77 -0.97
N THR A 218 -0.82 -3.58 -0.77
CA THR A 218 -0.07 -2.84 -1.77
C THR A 218 1.40 -2.80 -1.37
N ILE A 219 2.22 -3.56 -2.09
CA ILE A 219 3.67 -3.65 -1.91
C ILE A 219 4.38 -3.48 -3.25
N ASP A 220 5.62 -2.97 -3.21
CA ASP A 220 6.45 -2.84 -4.41
C ASP A 220 7.03 -4.20 -4.84
N SER A 221 7.41 -5.06 -3.88
CA SER A 221 7.85 -6.44 -4.12
C SER A 221 7.69 -7.33 -2.89
N GLU A 222 7.76 -8.65 -3.06
CA GLU A 222 7.72 -9.60 -1.95
C GLU A 222 8.96 -9.50 -1.04
N LYS A 223 10.09 -9.00 -1.57
CA LYS A 223 11.26 -8.64 -0.76
C LYS A 223 10.89 -7.57 0.28
N HIS A 224 10.17 -6.54 -0.13
CA HIS A 224 9.75 -5.45 0.76
C HIS A 224 8.86 -5.97 1.89
N LEU A 225 7.91 -6.86 1.59
CA LEU A 225 7.10 -7.51 2.61
C LEU A 225 7.95 -8.36 3.57
N SER A 226 8.90 -9.15 3.02
CA SER A 226 9.81 -9.96 3.83
C SER A 226 10.67 -9.10 4.76
N ASP A 227 11.29 -8.03 4.27
CA ASP A 227 12.09 -7.12 5.09
C ASP A 227 11.23 -6.48 6.20
N ALA A 228 10.00 -6.05 5.91
CA ALA A 228 9.08 -5.52 6.93
C ALA A 228 8.79 -6.53 8.03
N LEU A 229 8.42 -7.75 7.64
CA LEU A 229 8.12 -8.81 8.60
C LEU A 229 9.33 -9.19 9.45
N LEU A 230 10.53 -9.22 8.87
CA LEU A 230 11.75 -9.49 9.62
C LEU A 230 12.08 -8.40 10.63
N ILE A 231 11.87 -7.12 10.30
CA ILE A 231 12.05 -6.02 11.26
C ILE A 231 11.05 -6.13 12.43
N TRP A 232 9.78 -6.40 12.11
CA TRP A 232 8.75 -6.56 13.13
C TRP A 232 9.06 -7.75 14.04
N LEU A 233 9.42 -8.91 13.47
CA LEU A 233 9.79 -10.11 14.24
C LEU A 233 11.00 -9.85 15.13
N HIS A 234 12.06 -9.25 14.59
CA HIS A 234 13.27 -8.96 15.37
C HIS A 234 12.98 -8.09 16.59
N SER A 235 12.08 -7.11 16.44
CA SER A 235 11.69 -6.21 17.53
C SER A 235 10.81 -6.90 18.59
N ASN A 236 10.05 -7.92 18.19
CA ASN A 236 9.11 -8.63 19.05
C ASN A 236 9.64 -9.98 19.57
N THR A 237 10.86 -10.38 19.19
CA THR A 237 11.44 -11.69 19.57
C THR A 237 11.59 -11.82 21.09
N GLU A 238 11.98 -10.76 21.81
CA GLU A 238 12.13 -10.81 23.28
C GLU A 238 10.78 -10.84 24.03
N GLN A 239 9.74 -10.20 23.49
CA GLN A 239 8.39 -10.30 24.05
C GLN A 239 7.77 -11.68 23.75
N LEU A 240 8.09 -12.23 22.59
CA LEU A 240 7.68 -13.54 22.12
C LEU A 240 8.25 -14.66 23.00
N GLU A 241 9.55 -14.61 23.35
CA GLU A 241 10.20 -15.56 24.26
C GLU A 241 9.59 -15.57 25.68
N ARG A 242 8.94 -14.48 26.10
CA ARG A 242 8.27 -14.36 27.41
C ARG A 242 6.79 -14.77 27.39
N SER A 243 6.17 -14.80 26.21
CA SER A 243 4.76 -15.17 26.07
C SER A 243 4.60 -16.68 25.98
N SER A 244 3.63 -17.27 26.69
CA SER A 244 3.33 -18.71 26.60
C SER A 244 2.66 -19.14 25.28
N LYS A 245 2.56 -18.23 24.30
CA LYS A 245 2.11 -18.56 22.95
C LYS A 245 3.25 -19.33 22.26
N THR A 246 2.91 -20.51 21.73
CA THR A 246 3.87 -21.39 21.05
C THR A 246 4.62 -20.60 19.97
N GLU A 247 5.96 -20.66 19.95
CA GLU A 247 6.83 -20.01 18.96
C GLU A 247 6.26 -20.13 17.53
N CYS A 248 5.64 -21.27 17.19
CA CYS A 248 4.97 -21.55 15.92
C CYS A 248 3.95 -20.50 15.45
N GLU A 249 3.14 -19.88 16.31
CA GLU A 249 2.04 -19.01 15.85
C GLU A 249 2.53 -17.72 15.18
N PHE A 250 3.70 -17.22 15.57
CA PHE A 250 4.26 -15.97 15.05
C PHE A 250 5.01 -16.16 13.74
N PHE A 251 5.57 -17.36 13.50
CA PHE A 251 6.17 -17.70 12.21
C PHE A 251 5.12 -17.94 11.11
N GLU A 252 3.85 -18.16 11.46
CA GLU A 252 2.75 -18.29 10.48
C GLU A 252 2.60 -17.04 9.60
N ILE A 253 2.97 -15.85 10.10
CA ILE A 253 2.91 -14.63 9.30
C ILE A 253 3.90 -14.65 8.14
N LEU A 254 5.05 -15.31 8.32
CA LEU A 254 6.05 -15.44 7.26
C LEU A 254 5.59 -16.37 6.15
N LYS A 255 4.70 -17.33 6.43
CA LYS A 255 4.09 -18.18 5.40
C LYS A 255 3.20 -17.40 4.43
N GLN A 256 2.84 -16.15 4.74
CA GLN A 256 2.12 -15.28 3.82
C GLN A 256 3.02 -14.69 2.71
N ILE A 257 4.35 -14.78 2.87
CA ILE A 257 5.32 -14.33 1.86
C ILE A 257 5.29 -15.30 0.68
N ARG A 258 5.18 -14.75 -0.53
CA ARG A 258 5.27 -15.56 -1.76
C ARG A 258 6.73 -15.84 -2.06
N ILE A 259 7.29 -16.87 -1.42
CA ILE A 259 8.72 -17.22 -1.48
C ILE A 259 9.25 -17.44 -2.92
N SER A 260 8.38 -17.82 -3.85
CA SER A 260 8.72 -18.01 -5.27
C SER A 260 8.94 -16.69 -6.03
N LEU A 261 8.57 -15.55 -5.45
CA LEU A 261 8.70 -14.21 -6.03
C LEU A 261 9.78 -13.37 -5.34
N LEU A 262 10.54 -13.96 -4.41
CA LEU A 262 11.68 -13.29 -3.80
C LEU A 262 12.86 -13.19 -4.79
N PRO A 263 13.66 -12.11 -4.73
CA PRO A 263 14.91 -12.03 -5.48
C PRO A 263 15.90 -13.12 -5.03
N LEU A 264 16.61 -13.72 -5.98
CA LEU A 264 17.51 -14.84 -5.70
C LEU A 264 18.64 -14.43 -4.73
N TRP A 265 19.24 -13.27 -4.95
CA TRP A 265 20.30 -12.73 -4.09
C TRP A 265 19.81 -12.48 -2.66
N PHE A 266 18.54 -12.05 -2.52
CA PHE A 266 17.94 -11.79 -1.23
C PHE A 266 17.70 -13.09 -0.47
N ALA A 267 17.03 -14.05 -1.11
CA ALA A 267 16.76 -15.36 -0.52
C ALA A 267 18.07 -16.07 -0.13
N ALA A 268 19.08 -16.07 -1.02
CA ALA A 268 20.39 -16.64 -0.73
C ALA A 268 21.08 -15.95 0.46
N GLY A 269 21.01 -14.61 0.54
CA GLY A 269 21.59 -13.83 1.65
C GLY A 269 20.91 -14.06 2.99
N LYS A 270 19.63 -14.47 3.02
CA LYS A 270 18.88 -14.73 4.26
C LYS A 270 18.96 -16.17 4.76
N ARG A 271 19.69 -17.05 4.08
CA ARG A 271 19.89 -18.47 4.50
C ARG A 271 20.55 -18.61 5.86
N SER A 272 21.34 -17.63 6.30
CA SER A 272 21.97 -17.60 7.62
C SER A 272 21.11 -16.93 8.70
N SER A 273 19.87 -16.53 8.38
CA SER A 273 18.97 -15.89 9.34
C SER A 273 18.32 -16.93 10.26
N ASN A 274 18.40 -16.72 11.58
CA ASN A 274 17.81 -17.66 12.56
C ASN A 274 16.31 -17.89 12.32
N SER A 275 15.56 -16.83 12.04
CA SER A 275 14.10 -16.85 11.90
C SER A 275 13.57 -17.08 10.48
N PHE A 276 14.46 -17.11 9.47
CA PHE A 276 14.05 -17.11 8.05
C PHE A 276 14.82 -18.13 7.19
N SER A 277 15.78 -18.85 7.78
CA SER A 277 16.66 -19.78 7.05
C SER A 277 15.88 -20.86 6.29
N GLU A 278 14.84 -21.44 6.89
CA GLU A 278 14.00 -22.46 6.27
C GLU A 278 13.28 -21.91 5.03
N LEU A 279 12.53 -20.82 5.18
CA LEU A 279 11.83 -20.15 4.07
C LEU A 279 12.80 -19.64 2.99
N ALA A 280 13.99 -19.17 3.38
CA ALA A 280 15.04 -18.78 2.44
C ALA A 280 15.55 -19.97 1.62
N ASN A 281 15.74 -21.13 2.25
CA ASN A 281 16.14 -22.35 1.55
C ASN A 281 15.04 -22.82 0.60
N GLU A 282 13.79 -22.88 1.07
CA GLU A 282 12.63 -23.21 0.24
C GLU A 282 12.46 -22.24 -0.94
N SER A 283 12.68 -20.94 -0.71
CA SER A 283 12.64 -19.91 -1.74
C SER A 283 13.69 -20.18 -2.82
N VAL A 284 14.96 -20.39 -2.44
CA VAL A 284 16.02 -20.64 -3.41
C VAL A 284 15.77 -21.95 -4.18
N ASP A 285 15.32 -23.00 -3.52
CA ASP A 285 14.98 -24.26 -4.18
C ASP A 285 13.83 -24.10 -5.17
N SER A 286 12.80 -23.34 -4.79
CA SER A 286 11.67 -23.00 -5.66
C SER A 286 12.12 -22.18 -6.87
N ILE A 287 12.99 -21.19 -6.67
CA ILE A 287 13.58 -20.37 -7.73
C ILE A 287 14.36 -21.26 -8.70
N PHE A 288 15.22 -22.17 -8.21
CA PHE A 288 15.97 -23.08 -9.09
C PHE A 288 15.05 -24.05 -9.85
N LYS A 289 13.98 -24.55 -9.23
CA LYS A 289 12.96 -25.36 -9.92
C LYS A 289 12.31 -24.57 -11.06
N LEU A 290 11.87 -23.33 -10.81
CA LEU A 290 11.31 -22.44 -11.84
C LEU A 290 12.34 -22.04 -12.90
N MET A 291 13.61 -21.92 -12.53
CA MET A 291 14.72 -21.67 -13.46
C MET A 291 15.04 -22.87 -14.36
N LYS A 292 14.69 -24.10 -13.98
CA LYS A 292 14.82 -25.28 -14.85
C LYS A 292 13.70 -25.39 -15.89
N VAL A 293 12.53 -24.80 -15.65
CA VAL A 293 11.41 -24.78 -16.60
C VAL A 293 11.76 -23.87 -17.77
N THR A 294 11.96 -24.40 -18.97
CA THR A 294 12.23 -23.59 -20.17
C THR A 294 11.08 -22.59 -20.41
N PRO A 295 11.35 -21.38 -20.97
CA PRO A 295 10.28 -20.43 -21.33
C PRO A 295 9.24 -21.01 -22.30
N LYS A 296 9.64 -22.03 -23.09
CA LYS A 296 8.80 -22.82 -23.99
C LYS A 296 8.19 -24.07 -23.34
N GLY A 297 8.55 -24.36 -22.09
CA GLY A 297 8.10 -25.53 -21.34
C GLY A 297 6.69 -25.30 -20.79
N SER A 298 5.79 -26.21 -21.15
CA SER A 298 4.37 -26.18 -20.75
C SER A 298 4.18 -25.99 -19.23
N MET A 299 3.13 -25.27 -18.85
CA MET A 299 2.61 -25.15 -17.46
C MET A 299 2.33 -26.51 -16.79
N ASN A 300 2.47 -27.64 -17.48
CA ASN A 300 2.30 -28.98 -16.91
C ASN A 300 3.35 -29.29 -15.82
N VAL A 301 4.49 -28.58 -15.79
CA VAL A 301 5.52 -28.72 -14.73
C VAL A 301 5.14 -28.03 -13.43
N LEU A 302 4.22 -27.07 -13.47
CA LEU A 302 3.77 -26.30 -12.30
C LEU A 302 2.68 -27.02 -11.46
N GLY A 303 2.33 -28.25 -11.83
CA GLY A 303 1.33 -29.06 -11.13
C GLY A 303 -0.11 -28.57 -11.30
N ASP A 304 -1.05 -29.30 -10.72
CA ASP A 304 -2.48 -28.95 -10.67
C ASP A 304 -2.85 -28.12 -9.42
N GLY A 305 -1.82 -27.62 -8.71
CA GLY A 305 -1.97 -26.90 -7.44
C GLY A 305 -2.31 -25.42 -7.58
N ASP A 306 -2.58 -24.79 -6.45
CA ASP A 306 -2.82 -23.35 -6.37
C ASP A 306 -1.57 -22.54 -6.78
N LEU A 307 -1.66 -21.81 -7.90
CA LEU A 307 -0.59 -20.94 -8.40
C LEU A 307 -0.65 -19.53 -7.80
N SER A 308 -1.45 -19.27 -6.77
CA SER A 308 -1.51 -17.99 -6.07
C SER A 308 -0.13 -17.51 -5.59
N HIS A 309 0.74 -18.45 -5.21
CA HIS A 309 2.12 -18.21 -4.78
C HIS A 309 3.04 -17.66 -5.90
N LEU A 310 2.62 -17.73 -7.17
CA LEU A 310 3.35 -17.19 -8.32
C LEU A 310 2.76 -15.87 -8.83
N ARG A 311 1.60 -15.44 -8.32
CA ARG A 311 0.99 -14.17 -8.74
C ARG A 311 1.74 -13.02 -8.09
N ILE A 312 2.13 -12.02 -8.86
CA ILE A 312 2.63 -10.76 -8.35
C ILE A 312 1.45 -10.03 -7.69
N ARG A 313 1.67 -9.43 -6.51
CA ARG A 313 0.65 -8.64 -5.80
C ARG A 313 0.44 -7.31 -6.52
N LEU A 314 -0.58 -7.27 -7.38
CA LEU A 314 -0.98 -6.07 -8.09
C LEU A 314 -2.38 -5.66 -7.67
N THR A 315 -2.53 -4.39 -7.29
CA THR A 315 -3.80 -3.79 -6.90
C THR A 315 -3.99 -2.49 -7.68
N LYS A 316 -5.23 -1.96 -7.68
CA LYS A 316 -5.52 -0.62 -8.22
C LYS A 316 -4.73 0.51 -7.54
N TYR A 317 -4.08 0.25 -6.41
CA TYR A 317 -3.30 1.22 -5.65
C TYR A 317 -1.78 1.04 -5.85
N SER A 318 -1.34 -0.03 -6.51
CA SER A 318 0.07 -0.30 -6.78
C SER A 318 0.67 0.81 -7.64
N LYS A 319 1.70 1.50 -7.11
CA LYS A 319 2.40 2.57 -7.84
C LYS A 319 3.69 2.13 -8.49
N LYS A 320 4.28 1.04 -8.00
CA LYS A 320 5.52 0.47 -8.49
C LYS A 320 5.42 -1.05 -8.49
N VAL A 321 6.08 -1.68 -9.45
CA VAL A 321 6.27 -3.13 -9.52
C VAL A 321 7.77 -3.39 -9.58
N ASP A 322 8.31 -3.99 -8.53
CA ASP A 322 9.73 -4.32 -8.42
C ASP A 322 9.94 -5.84 -8.46
N LEU A 323 10.50 -6.30 -9.57
CA LEU A 323 10.88 -7.68 -9.84
C LEU A 323 12.41 -7.82 -9.94
N SER A 324 13.15 -6.82 -9.47
CA SER A 324 14.60 -6.78 -9.60
C SER A 324 15.26 -7.96 -8.91
N GLY A 325 16.19 -8.61 -9.60
CA GLY A 325 16.91 -9.78 -9.11
C GLY A 325 16.07 -11.07 -9.04
N CYS A 326 14.92 -11.12 -9.70
CA CYS A 326 14.08 -12.32 -9.80
C CYS A 326 14.28 -13.02 -11.18
N PRO A 327 15.31 -13.88 -11.34
CA PRO A 327 15.58 -14.57 -12.62
C PRO A 327 14.50 -15.59 -13.02
N GLN A 328 13.65 -16.00 -12.07
CA GLN A 328 12.55 -16.93 -12.27
C GLN A 328 11.32 -16.31 -12.95
N ILE A 329 11.24 -14.99 -13.05
CA ILE A 329 10.09 -14.31 -13.66
C ILE A 329 10.06 -14.56 -15.17
N THR A 330 8.89 -14.98 -15.65
CA THR A 330 8.63 -15.30 -17.05
C THR A 330 7.41 -14.52 -17.56
N PRO A 331 7.21 -14.43 -18.89
CA PRO A 331 5.98 -13.89 -19.48
C PRO A 331 4.70 -14.51 -18.91
N VAL A 332 4.72 -15.81 -18.61
CA VAL A 332 3.57 -16.55 -18.06
C VAL A 332 3.24 -16.08 -16.64
N ILE A 333 4.25 -15.81 -15.81
CA ILE A 333 4.05 -15.28 -14.44
C ILE A 333 3.44 -13.88 -14.49
N LEU A 334 3.91 -13.02 -15.41
CA LEU A 334 3.32 -11.70 -15.61
C LEU A 334 1.85 -11.81 -16.04
N LEU A 335 1.56 -12.61 -17.07
CA LEU A 335 0.20 -12.82 -17.55
C LEU A 335 -0.73 -13.40 -16.47
N LEU A 336 -0.25 -14.39 -15.70
CA LEU A 336 -0.99 -14.94 -14.55
C LEU A 336 -1.33 -13.85 -13.53
N SER A 337 -0.44 -12.88 -13.33
CA SER A 337 -0.64 -11.78 -12.38
C SER A 337 -1.64 -10.73 -12.87
N PHE A 338 -1.75 -10.53 -14.19
CA PHE A 338 -2.70 -9.59 -14.80
C PHE A 338 -4.10 -10.16 -14.98
N LEU A 339 -4.26 -11.49 -14.94
CA LEU A 339 -5.56 -12.13 -15.04
C LEU A 339 -6.37 -12.03 -13.74
N PRO A 340 -7.72 -11.87 -13.80
CA PRO A 340 -8.56 -12.02 -12.64
C PRO A 340 -8.25 -13.31 -11.88
N ASN A 341 -8.33 -13.24 -10.54
CA ASN A 341 -8.12 -14.41 -9.70
C ASN A 341 -9.38 -15.28 -9.66
N ASN A 342 -9.79 -15.77 -10.84
CA ASN A 342 -11.02 -16.53 -11.04
C ASN A 342 -10.62 -17.88 -11.66
N HIS A 343 -11.21 -18.97 -11.17
CA HIS A 343 -10.93 -20.32 -11.68
C HIS A 343 -11.12 -20.44 -13.21
N ASN A 344 -12.08 -19.72 -13.79
CA ASN A 344 -12.34 -19.74 -15.23
C ASN A 344 -11.23 -19.07 -16.06
N SER A 345 -10.73 -17.91 -15.61
CA SER A 345 -9.60 -17.21 -16.27
C SER A 345 -8.33 -18.05 -16.23
N PHE A 346 -8.14 -18.79 -15.13
CA PHE A 346 -7.04 -19.74 -14.97
C PHE A 346 -7.16 -20.94 -15.92
N LEU A 347 -8.34 -21.56 -16.01
CA LEU A 347 -8.58 -22.67 -16.93
C LEU A 347 -8.39 -22.25 -18.39
N ALA A 348 -8.82 -21.03 -18.75
CA ALA A 348 -8.60 -20.46 -20.08
C ALA A 348 -7.11 -20.26 -20.37
N LEU A 349 -6.36 -19.63 -19.46
CA LEU A 349 -4.90 -19.48 -19.58
C LEU A 349 -4.22 -20.84 -19.78
N ARG A 350 -4.61 -21.84 -18.98
CA ARG A 350 -4.03 -23.19 -19.06
C ARG A 350 -4.33 -23.88 -20.39
N LYS A 351 -5.56 -23.73 -20.92
CA LYS A 351 -5.93 -24.26 -22.24
C LYS A 351 -5.10 -23.59 -23.33
N THR A 352 -4.99 -22.27 -23.33
CA THR A 352 -4.20 -21.53 -24.33
C THR A 352 -2.72 -21.86 -24.23
N ILE A 353 -2.15 -22.02 -23.03
CA ILE A 353 -0.76 -22.44 -22.89
C ILE A 353 -0.57 -23.87 -23.42
N LYS A 354 -1.50 -24.80 -23.14
CA LYS A 354 -1.45 -26.16 -23.69
C LYS A 354 -1.55 -26.17 -25.22
N GLU A 355 -2.47 -25.40 -25.78
CA GLU A 355 -2.69 -25.25 -27.23
C GLU A 355 -1.47 -24.61 -27.92
N SER A 356 -0.90 -23.57 -27.32
CA SER A 356 0.32 -22.93 -27.83
C SER A 356 1.52 -23.90 -27.78
N ALA A 357 1.68 -24.67 -26.69
CA ALA A 357 2.74 -25.65 -26.56
C ALA A 357 2.62 -26.80 -27.59
N SER A 358 1.39 -27.25 -27.92
CA SER A 358 1.18 -28.25 -28.97
C SER A 358 1.46 -27.74 -30.39
N ASN A 359 1.29 -26.44 -30.65
CA ASN A 359 1.56 -25.85 -31.97
C ASN A 359 3.08 -25.66 -32.24
N PHE A 360 3.94 -25.81 -31.23
CA PHE A 360 5.39 -25.63 -31.36
C PHE A 360 6.15 -26.87 -31.85
N GLU A 361 5.54 -28.07 -31.84
CA GLU A 361 6.20 -29.28 -32.37
C GLU A 361 6.28 -29.29 -33.91
N GLN A 362 5.65 -28.35 -34.61
CA GLN A 362 5.61 -28.30 -36.08
C GLN A 362 6.21 -27.04 -36.74
N ALA A 363 6.63 -26.01 -36.01
CA ALA A 363 7.13 -24.78 -36.62
C ALA A 363 8.33 -24.19 -35.87
N ASP A 364 9.50 -24.31 -36.49
CA ASP A 364 10.72 -23.61 -36.09
C ASP A 364 10.55 -22.10 -36.36
N GLY A 365 10.41 -21.31 -35.29
CA GLY A 365 10.58 -19.85 -35.35
C GLY A 365 9.36 -18.95 -35.06
N THR A 366 8.14 -19.46 -34.91
CA THR A 366 6.99 -18.59 -34.62
C THR A 366 6.91 -18.23 -33.13
N LYS A 367 7.14 -16.95 -32.81
CA LYS A 367 6.93 -16.35 -31.48
C LYS A 367 5.54 -16.72 -30.96
N CYS A 368 5.46 -17.02 -29.66
CA CYS A 368 4.20 -17.30 -28.99
C CYS A 368 3.36 -16.02 -28.96
N GLN A 369 2.59 -15.76 -30.03
CA GLN A 369 1.53 -14.76 -30.01
C GLN A 369 0.43 -15.30 -29.12
N ILE A 370 0.57 -15.10 -27.81
CA ILE A 370 -0.59 -15.17 -26.92
C ILE A 370 -1.51 -14.07 -27.43
N THR A 371 -2.54 -14.48 -28.15
CA THR A 371 -3.49 -13.62 -28.83
C THR A 371 -4.00 -12.56 -27.87
N GLN A 372 -4.04 -11.30 -28.34
CA GLN A 372 -4.65 -10.13 -27.67
C GLN A 372 -6.05 -10.40 -27.07
N SER A 373 -6.72 -11.49 -27.46
CA SER A 373 -8.02 -11.94 -26.98
C SER A 373 -8.08 -12.35 -25.51
N LEU A 374 -6.95 -12.62 -24.84
CA LEU A 374 -6.90 -13.07 -23.44
C LEU A 374 -6.52 -12.00 -22.42
N LEU A 375 -6.02 -10.85 -22.88
CA LEU A 375 -5.64 -9.76 -21.98
C LEU A 375 -6.92 -9.11 -21.44
N PRO A 376 -7.23 -9.28 -20.15
CA PRO A 376 -8.35 -8.59 -19.54
C PRO A 376 -8.11 -7.09 -19.61
N THR A 377 -9.20 -6.35 -19.64
CA THR A 377 -9.29 -4.89 -19.46
C THR A 377 -8.93 -4.45 -18.03
N LEU A 378 -7.97 -5.12 -17.37
CA LEU A 378 -7.48 -4.71 -16.05
C LEU A 378 -6.33 -3.72 -16.25
N SER A 379 -6.67 -2.44 -16.25
CA SER A 379 -5.72 -1.34 -16.20
C SER A 379 -5.29 -1.11 -14.74
N PHE A 380 -4.00 -1.32 -14.45
CA PHE A 380 -3.37 -0.89 -13.20
C PHE A 380 -2.85 0.53 -13.37
N GLU A 381 -3.79 1.48 -13.48
CA GLU A 381 -3.52 2.89 -13.81
C GLU A 381 -2.56 3.58 -12.83
N ALA A 382 -2.54 3.16 -11.57
CA ALA A 382 -1.67 3.74 -10.56
C ALA A 382 -0.18 3.39 -10.79
N VAL A 383 0.15 2.37 -11.59
CA VAL A 383 1.53 1.91 -11.78
C VAL A 383 2.32 2.89 -12.65
N LEU A 384 3.34 3.50 -12.05
CA LEU A 384 4.20 4.50 -12.71
C LEU A 384 5.62 4.01 -12.93
N GLU A 385 6.08 3.01 -12.18
CA GLU A 385 7.44 2.45 -12.26
C GLU A 385 7.40 0.92 -12.31
N VAL A 386 8.18 0.35 -13.22
CA VAL A 386 8.42 -1.09 -13.30
C VAL A 386 9.92 -1.35 -13.32
N ASP A 387 10.38 -2.24 -12.44
CA ASP A 387 11.76 -2.69 -12.36
C ASP A 387 11.81 -4.20 -12.64
N ILE A 388 12.48 -4.58 -13.73
CA ILE A 388 12.70 -5.96 -14.17
C ILE A 388 14.20 -6.26 -14.30
N SER A 389 15.02 -5.51 -13.58
CA SER A 389 16.48 -5.65 -13.63
C SER A 389 16.90 -7.06 -13.20
N GLY A 390 17.72 -7.75 -13.99
CA GLY A 390 18.14 -9.12 -13.70
C GLY A 390 17.08 -10.22 -13.90
N CYS A 391 15.93 -9.92 -14.52
CA CYS A 391 14.94 -10.93 -14.95
C CYS A 391 15.38 -11.68 -16.22
N LEU A 392 16.39 -12.55 -16.11
CA LEU A 392 17.06 -13.19 -17.26
C LEU A 392 16.14 -14.01 -18.18
N LYS A 393 15.03 -14.53 -17.66
CA LYS A 393 14.06 -15.33 -18.41
C LYS A 393 12.90 -14.54 -19.02
N LEU A 394 12.87 -13.22 -18.82
CA LEU A 394 11.82 -12.35 -19.32
C LEU A 394 12.29 -11.66 -20.59
N PRO A 395 11.84 -12.08 -21.79
CA PRO A 395 12.12 -11.34 -23.01
C PRO A 395 11.44 -9.98 -22.92
N LEU A 396 12.23 -8.90 -23.01
CA LEU A 396 11.70 -7.54 -22.88
C LEU A 396 10.66 -7.23 -23.96
N GLU A 397 10.81 -7.79 -25.17
CA GLU A 397 9.82 -7.66 -26.24
C GLU A 397 8.42 -8.11 -25.82
N ASP A 398 8.31 -9.24 -25.11
CA ASP A 398 7.03 -9.78 -24.63
C ASP A 398 6.54 -8.97 -23.43
N ALA A 399 7.45 -8.54 -22.55
CA ALA A 399 7.13 -7.71 -21.39
C ALA A 399 6.50 -6.37 -21.78
N ILE A 400 7.01 -5.71 -22.83
CA ILE A 400 6.47 -4.44 -23.35
C ILE A 400 5.00 -4.60 -23.74
N ASP A 401 4.65 -5.71 -24.37
CA ASP A 401 3.27 -5.97 -24.81
C ASP A 401 2.33 -6.06 -23.60
N TYR A 402 2.76 -6.70 -22.52
CA TYR A 402 1.99 -6.69 -21.27
C TYR A 402 1.92 -5.31 -20.63
N PHE A 403 3.05 -4.59 -20.54
CA PHE A 403 3.09 -3.26 -19.94
C PHE A 403 2.18 -2.27 -20.64
N SER A 404 2.16 -2.28 -21.98
CA SER A 404 1.32 -1.39 -22.77
C SER A 404 -0.18 -1.58 -22.54
N ASN A 405 -0.60 -2.81 -22.24
CA ASN A 405 -2.00 -3.13 -21.98
C ASN A 405 -2.38 -2.93 -20.51
N SER A 406 -1.47 -3.23 -19.58
CA SER A 406 -1.77 -3.26 -18.14
C SER A 406 -1.39 -1.97 -17.41
N PHE A 407 -0.45 -1.17 -17.90
CA PHE A 407 0.09 0.02 -17.24
C PHE A 407 -0.01 1.27 -18.13
N PRO A 408 -1.22 1.84 -18.30
CA PRO A 408 -1.44 2.95 -19.24
C PRO A 408 -0.66 4.22 -18.89
N PHE A 409 -0.34 4.45 -17.61
CA PHE A 409 0.38 5.63 -17.13
C PHE A 409 1.84 5.36 -16.75
N LEU A 410 2.43 4.29 -17.27
CA LEU A 410 3.82 3.92 -17.00
C LEU A 410 4.78 5.04 -17.40
N ARG A 411 5.61 5.50 -16.46
CA ARG A 411 6.60 6.57 -16.67
C ARG A 411 8.04 6.08 -16.64
N ARG A 412 8.33 5.07 -15.83
CA ARG A 412 9.70 4.63 -15.55
C ARG A 412 9.87 3.13 -15.74
N VAL A 413 10.89 2.73 -16.50
CA VAL A 413 11.23 1.32 -16.73
C VAL A 413 12.71 1.10 -16.41
N LYS A 414 12.99 0.19 -15.48
CA LYS A 414 14.34 -0.28 -15.17
C LYS A 414 14.51 -1.71 -15.64
N ALA A 415 15.54 -1.93 -16.44
CA ALA A 415 15.83 -3.15 -17.17
C ALA A 415 17.33 -3.44 -17.15
N ALA A 416 17.98 -3.16 -16.02
CA ALA A 416 19.41 -3.36 -15.86
C ALA A 416 19.80 -4.85 -15.89
N TYR A 417 21.02 -5.16 -16.32
CA TYR A 417 21.58 -6.51 -16.41
C TYR A 417 20.85 -7.45 -17.40
N LEU A 418 19.97 -6.93 -18.25
CA LEU A 418 19.36 -7.69 -19.35
C LEU A 418 20.28 -7.66 -20.59
N LEU A 419 21.03 -8.76 -20.78
CA LEU A 419 22.04 -8.87 -21.84
C LEU A 419 21.45 -8.84 -23.27
N ASN A 420 20.18 -9.23 -23.44
CA ASN A 420 19.54 -9.37 -24.76
C ASN A 420 18.85 -8.09 -25.27
N PHE A 421 19.24 -6.91 -24.76
CA PHE A 421 18.61 -5.67 -25.14
C PHE A 421 19.07 -5.20 -26.53
N LYS A 422 18.13 -4.83 -27.40
CA LYS A 422 18.38 -4.25 -28.73
C LYS A 422 17.73 -2.88 -28.83
N MET A 423 18.27 -1.97 -29.64
CA MET A 423 17.65 -0.65 -29.86
C MET A 423 16.25 -0.72 -30.47
N THR A 424 15.97 -1.75 -31.29
CA THR A 424 14.61 -2.02 -31.78
C THR A 424 13.61 -2.28 -30.64
N THR A 425 14.09 -2.81 -29.51
CA THR A 425 13.28 -3.07 -28.33
C THR A 425 12.99 -1.77 -27.57
N LEU A 426 13.95 -0.84 -27.50
CA LEU A 426 13.73 0.51 -26.96
C LEU A 426 12.68 1.27 -27.77
N TYR A 427 12.79 1.24 -29.09
CA TYR A 427 11.82 1.88 -29.98
C TYR A 427 10.41 1.29 -29.78
N ARG A 428 10.29 -0.03 -29.68
CA ARG A 428 9.01 -0.69 -29.39
C ARG A 428 8.43 -0.27 -28.04
N LEU A 429 9.26 -0.14 -27.01
CA LEU A 429 8.83 0.33 -25.69
C LEU A 429 8.22 1.73 -25.78
N ILE A 430 8.89 2.66 -26.46
CA ILE A 430 8.42 4.05 -26.59
C ILE A 430 7.14 4.13 -27.44
N GLN A 431 7.07 3.33 -28.52
CA GLN A 431 5.90 3.29 -29.39
C GLN A 431 4.66 2.74 -28.66
N LYS A 432 4.83 1.69 -27.85
CA LYS A 432 3.72 1.03 -27.15
C LYS A 432 3.39 1.67 -25.80
N CYS A 433 4.37 2.26 -25.12
CA CYS A 433 4.23 2.92 -23.83
C CYS A 433 4.64 4.40 -23.96
N SER A 434 3.78 5.20 -24.59
CA SER A 434 4.09 6.58 -24.99
C SER A 434 4.39 7.54 -23.84
N LEU A 435 3.95 7.23 -22.61
CA LEU A 435 4.18 8.07 -21.42
C LEU A 435 5.50 7.76 -20.69
N VAL A 436 6.28 6.79 -21.17
CA VAL A 436 7.58 6.46 -20.58
C VAL A 436 8.56 7.60 -20.80
N SER A 437 9.09 8.13 -19.70
CA SER A 437 10.03 9.25 -19.66
C SER A 437 11.41 8.88 -19.10
N GLU A 438 11.49 7.84 -18.26
CA GLU A 438 12.77 7.37 -17.71
C GLU A 438 13.00 5.90 -18.04
N VAL A 439 14.16 5.59 -18.63
CA VAL A 439 14.55 4.22 -18.97
C VAL A 439 15.98 3.96 -18.49
N ASP A 440 16.17 2.87 -17.75
CA ASP A 440 17.49 2.43 -17.27
C ASP A 440 17.80 1.03 -17.81
N ILE A 441 18.88 0.90 -18.59
CA ILE A 441 19.33 -0.36 -19.23
C ILE A 441 20.81 -0.58 -18.92
N THR A 442 21.23 -0.24 -17.70
CA THR A 442 22.61 -0.40 -17.24
C THR A 442 23.05 -1.87 -17.28
N VAL A 443 24.27 -2.14 -17.73
CA VAL A 443 24.90 -3.49 -17.72
C VAL A 443 26.20 -3.49 -16.92
N ASP A 444 26.68 -2.33 -16.47
CA ASP A 444 27.91 -2.25 -15.69
C ASP A 444 27.81 -2.99 -14.35
N LEU A 445 28.80 -3.86 -14.11
CA LEU A 445 28.98 -4.69 -12.93
C LEU A 445 29.90 -4.01 -11.91
N ASN A 446 30.03 -2.68 -11.92
CA ASN A 446 30.68 -1.99 -10.81
C ASN A 446 29.89 -2.28 -9.52
N PRO A 447 30.40 -3.10 -8.60
CA PRO A 447 29.65 -3.38 -7.39
C PRO A 447 29.62 -2.09 -6.58
N LEU A 448 28.43 -1.70 -6.12
CA LEU A 448 28.26 -0.71 -5.05
C LEU A 448 28.85 -1.28 -3.74
N ILE A 449 30.17 -1.46 -3.70
CA ILE A 449 30.92 -1.56 -2.46
C ILE A 449 31.11 -0.11 -2.03
N SER A 450 30.27 0.34 -1.11
CA SER A 450 30.59 1.50 -0.28
C SER A 450 31.88 1.18 0.49
N SER A 451 33.02 1.56 -0.07
CA SER A 451 34.34 1.32 0.49
C SER A 451 34.60 2.27 1.67
N GLN A 452 34.12 1.90 2.84
CA GLN A 452 34.96 2.00 4.03
C GLN A 452 35.43 0.58 4.32
N LEU A 453 36.62 0.24 3.84
CA LEU A 453 37.55 -0.75 4.38
C LEU A 453 38.68 -0.94 3.35
N SER A 454 39.78 -0.23 3.59
CA SER A 454 41.04 -0.40 2.88
C SER A 454 41.65 -1.76 3.22
N VAL A 455 41.72 -2.67 2.25
CA VAL A 455 42.63 -3.81 2.31
C VAL A 455 43.53 -3.76 1.10
N ILE A 456 44.78 -3.40 1.36
CA ILE A 456 45.90 -3.44 0.44
C ILE A 456 46.16 -4.91 0.11
N SER A 457 46.04 -5.30 -1.15
CA SER A 457 46.74 -6.49 -1.65
C SER A 457 47.15 -6.27 -3.10
N SER A 458 48.46 -6.14 -3.28
CA SER A 458 49.17 -5.98 -4.53
C SER A 458 49.28 -7.31 -5.28
N SER A 459 48.93 -7.31 -6.56
CA SER A 459 49.49 -8.25 -7.53
C SER A 459 49.45 -7.62 -8.92
N SER A 460 50.65 -7.37 -9.47
CA SER A 460 50.85 -6.98 -10.86
C SER A 460 51.00 -8.25 -11.69
N ALA A 461 50.28 -8.38 -12.81
CA ALA A 461 50.82 -9.03 -14.01
C ALA A 461 49.93 -8.80 -15.24
N VAL A 462 50.48 -8.00 -16.16
CA VAL A 462 50.61 -8.25 -17.61
C VAL A 462 49.34 -8.53 -18.42
N ILE A 463 48.95 -7.49 -19.16
CA ILE A 463 48.09 -7.49 -20.35
C ILE A 463 48.72 -8.39 -21.44
N SER A 464 47.95 -9.32 -22.00
CA SER A 464 48.26 -9.91 -23.32
C SER A 464 47.25 -9.40 -24.36
N MET A 465 47.74 -8.58 -25.29
CA MET A 465 47.06 -8.22 -26.52
C MET A 465 47.37 -9.28 -27.58
N ALA A 466 46.33 -9.84 -28.23
CA ALA A 466 46.40 -10.45 -29.56
C ALA A 466 44.98 -10.52 -30.17
N PRO A 467 44.84 -10.61 -31.51
CA PRO A 467 44.86 -9.48 -32.42
C PRO A 467 43.52 -9.27 -33.15
N ASN A 468 43.34 -8.04 -33.66
CA ASN A 468 42.26 -7.63 -34.55
C ASN A 468 41.95 -8.66 -35.64
N ARG A 469 40.72 -9.18 -35.66
CA ARG A 469 40.18 -9.93 -36.81
C ARG A 469 39.20 -9.04 -37.56
N ALA A 470 39.45 -8.90 -38.85
CA ALA A 470 38.82 -7.97 -39.77
C ALA A 470 37.30 -8.12 -39.86
N TYR A 471 36.65 -6.95 -40.03
CA TYR A 471 35.27 -6.77 -40.43
C TYR A 471 34.92 -7.63 -41.64
N PHE A 472 33.96 -8.55 -41.48
CA PHE A 472 33.18 -9.06 -42.60
C PHE A 472 31.86 -8.29 -42.66
N VAL A 473 31.81 -7.39 -43.64
CA VAL A 473 30.60 -6.76 -44.14
C VAL A 473 29.75 -7.85 -44.78
N GLY A 474 28.57 -8.11 -44.21
CA GLY A 474 27.68 -9.16 -44.69
C GLY A 474 26.33 -9.21 -43.99
N ASP A 475 25.59 -8.10 -44.02
CA ASP A 475 24.18 -8.08 -44.45
C ASP A 475 23.66 -6.65 -44.35
N LYS A 476 23.30 -6.08 -45.51
CA LYS A 476 22.64 -4.78 -45.62
C LYS A 476 21.24 -4.89 -45.04
N PHE A 477 21.08 -4.70 -43.74
CA PHE A 477 19.79 -4.25 -43.21
C PHE A 477 19.56 -2.83 -43.70
N SER A 478 18.53 -2.68 -44.54
CA SER A 478 18.07 -1.41 -45.09
C SER A 478 17.85 -0.39 -43.98
N MET A 479 18.72 0.61 -43.89
CA MET A 479 18.53 1.84 -43.11
C MET A 479 17.28 2.62 -43.52
N THR A 480 16.65 2.27 -44.65
CA THR A 480 15.48 2.92 -45.23
C THR A 480 14.16 2.68 -44.48
N SER A 481 14.05 1.70 -43.56
CA SER A 481 12.78 1.50 -42.81
C SER A 481 12.62 2.41 -41.58
N LEU A 482 13.71 3.01 -41.09
CA LEU A 482 13.69 3.95 -39.96
C LEU A 482 13.20 5.36 -40.38
N TYR A 483 13.34 5.73 -41.66
CA TYR A 483 12.98 7.06 -42.17
C TYR A 483 11.50 7.21 -42.59
N HIS A 484 10.68 6.15 -42.51
CA HIS A 484 9.27 6.18 -42.92
C HIS A 484 8.26 6.29 -41.77
N LEU A 485 8.72 6.41 -40.53
CA LEU A 485 7.87 6.60 -39.36
C LEU A 485 8.12 8.03 -38.85
N GLY A 486 7.10 8.89 -38.96
CA GLY A 486 7.20 10.31 -38.61
C GLY A 486 7.71 10.54 -37.17
N PRO A 487 8.19 11.75 -36.85
CA PRO A 487 8.83 12.05 -35.57
C PRO A 487 7.78 12.02 -34.47
N SER A 488 7.56 10.85 -33.88
CA SER A 488 6.92 10.74 -32.57
C SER A 488 7.96 11.23 -31.57
N LEU A 489 7.92 12.54 -31.28
CA LEU A 489 8.65 13.18 -30.16
C LEU A 489 8.57 12.25 -28.94
N SER A 490 9.69 11.63 -28.57
CA SER A 490 9.71 10.72 -27.44
C SER A 490 9.67 11.51 -26.14
N ASN A 491 8.85 11.09 -25.18
CA ASN A 491 8.76 11.71 -23.86
C ASN A 491 9.97 11.41 -22.95
N ILE A 492 11.07 10.85 -23.50
CA ILE A 492 12.24 10.45 -22.73
C ILE A 492 12.97 11.69 -22.21
N THR A 493 12.95 11.84 -20.88
CA THR A 493 13.70 12.86 -20.15
C THR A 493 14.99 12.30 -19.55
N LYS A 494 15.08 10.98 -19.35
CA LYS A 494 16.25 10.31 -18.77
C LYS A 494 16.47 8.92 -19.37
N LEU A 495 17.66 8.68 -19.92
CA LEU A 495 18.08 7.39 -20.45
C LEU A 495 19.44 7.00 -19.86
N THR A 496 19.50 5.92 -19.09
CA THR A 496 20.74 5.40 -18.49
C THR A 496 21.22 4.16 -19.26
N LEU A 497 22.45 4.18 -19.77
CA LEU A 497 23.05 3.12 -20.62
C LEU A 497 24.45 2.70 -20.13
N GLU A 498 24.73 2.83 -18.84
CA GLU A 498 26.06 2.59 -18.29
C GLU A 498 26.51 1.14 -18.54
N GLY A 499 27.74 0.95 -19.06
CA GLY A 499 28.28 -0.37 -19.43
C GLY A 499 27.76 -0.99 -20.74
N ARG A 500 26.96 -0.27 -21.54
CA ARG A 500 26.45 -0.74 -22.85
C ARG A 500 27.35 -0.26 -24.00
N SER A 501 28.09 -1.17 -24.63
CA SER A 501 28.91 -0.89 -25.82
C SER A 501 28.22 -1.20 -27.15
N ASP A 502 27.04 -1.83 -27.09
CA ASP A 502 26.26 -2.31 -28.22
C ASP A 502 25.20 -1.31 -28.72
N VAL A 503 25.15 -0.11 -28.14
CA VAL A 503 24.26 1.00 -28.52
C VAL A 503 25.07 2.12 -29.19
N CYS A 504 24.82 2.37 -30.47
CA CYS A 504 25.64 3.29 -31.30
C CYS A 504 25.13 4.76 -31.25
N GLY A 505 26.07 5.72 -31.31
CA GLY A 505 25.86 7.15 -31.07
C GLY A 505 24.95 7.92 -32.05
N GLU A 506 24.83 7.48 -33.30
CA GLU A 506 24.06 8.20 -34.33
C GLU A 506 22.54 8.15 -34.12
N MET A 507 22.03 7.20 -33.31
CA MET A 507 20.59 7.04 -33.05
C MET A 507 20.06 7.82 -31.83
N PHE A 508 20.94 8.50 -31.05
CA PHE A 508 20.49 9.33 -29.92
C PHE A 508 19.72 10.58 -30.36
N PHE A 509 19.97 11.07 -31.58
CA PHE A 509 19.27 12.21 -32.16
C PHE A 509 17.76 11.96 -32.36
N LEU A 510 17.33 10.70 -32.48
CA LEU A 510 15.91 10.36 -32.66
C LEU A 510 15.07 10.47 -31.37
N PHE A 511 15.71 10.54 -30.19
CA PHE A 511 15.02 10.51 -28.90
C PHE A 511 15.07 11.82 -28.10
N PHE A 512 15.88 12.81 -28.52
CA PHE A 512 16.07 14.07 -27.78
C PHE A 512 15.80 15.32 -28.63
N LEU A 513 15.12 15.18 -29.76
CA LEU A 513 14.65 16.30 -30.59
C LEU A 513 13.24 16.72 -30.20
#